data_AF-A0A952K6F6-F1
#
_entry.id   AF-A0A952K6F6-F1
#
_cell.length_a   1.000
_cell.length_b   1.000
_cell.length_c   1.000
_cell.angle_alpha   90.00
_cell.angle_beta   90.00
_cell.angle_gamma   90.00
#
_symmetry.space_group_name_H-M   'P 1'
#
loop_
_entity.id
_entity.type
_entity.pdbx_description
1 polymer ?
#
loop_
_entity_poly.entity_id
_entity_poly.type
_entity_poly.pdbx_seq_one_letter_code
_entity_poly.pdbx_strand_id
1 'polypeptide(L)'
;DISKTIVMVTHDIDEALKLGDQVVVLRQGGTLAQAATPAELLAEPRDAFVADFVGSARGYRALGFQCSDDLLKLNDEPTITVGQPVSTIPSTEGRWILVVDEKRAPLGWVDTASVRDDCIQDSDVNLSSTAASRADPLRDLLNSALSSPSGRCVVTDEAGVLMGTATDHDVIDAIRRAKEARLAA
;
A
#
# COMPACT_ATOMS: atom_id res chain seq x y z
N ASP A 1 33.67 5.78 -2.05
CA ASP A 1 32.43 6.57 -2.19
C ASP A 1 32.70 8.04 -2.34
N ILE A 2 31.96 8.71 -3.22
CA ILE A 2 31.89 10.18 -3.26
C ILE A 2 30.50 10.56 -2.76
N SER A 3 30.42 11.08 -1.54
CA SER A 3 29.22 11.75 -1.04
C SER A 3 29.07 13.09 -1.78
N LYS A 4 28.09 13.18 -2.69
CA LYS A 4 27.72 14.42 -3.36
C LYS A 4 26.41 14.94 -2.78
N THR A 5 26.38 16.23 -2.46
CA THR A 5 25.12 16.93 -2.15
C THR A 5 24.47 17.38 -3.45
N ILE A 6 23.20 17.00 -3.65
CA ILE A 6 22.39 17.39 -4.80
C ILE A 6 21.35 18.39 -4.31
N VAL A 7 21.24 19.52 -5.00
CA VAL A 7 20.15 20.48 -4.78
C VAL A 7 19.22 20.41 -5.97
N MET A 8 18.00 19.93 -5.74
CA MET A 8 16.95 19.85 -6.76
C MET A 8 15.88 20.89 -6.47
N VAL A 9 15.37 21.53 -7.52
CA VAL A 9 14.25 22.47 -7.43
C VAL A 9 13.11 21.90 -8.27
N THR A 10 11.95 21.71 -7.65
CA THR A 10 10.74 21.26 -8.32
C THR A 10 9.55 22.07 -7.84
N HIS A 11 8.51 22.09 -8.67
CA HIS A 11 7.19 22.63 -8.33
C HIS A 11 6.23 21.53 -7.88
N ASP A 12 6.59 20.26 -8.07
CA ASP A 12 5.80 19.11 -7.68
C ASP A 12 6.22 18.62 -6.29
N ILE A 13 5.25 18.58 -5.38
CA ILE A 13 5.48 18.10 -4.03
C ILE A 13 5.81 16.61 -3.98
N ASP A 14 5.21 15.79 -4.84
CA ASP A 14 5.44 14.35 -4.81
C ASP A 14 6.88 14.02 -5.21
N GLU A 15 7.47 14.79 -6.14
CA GLU A 15 8.89 14.71 -6.46
C GLU A 15 9.77 15.11 -5.27
N ALA A 16 9.44 16.22 -4.60
CA ALA A 16 10.20 16.70 -3.44
C ALA A 16 10.17 15.70 -2.26
N LEU A 17 9.00 15.11 -1.99
CA LEU A 17 8.82 14.13 -0.91
C LEU A 17 9.48 12.78 -1.23
N LYS A 18 9.55 12.39 -2.51
CA LYS A 18 10.14 11.12 -2.94
C LYS A 18 11.66 11.14 -3.01
N LEU A 19 12.24 12.28 -3.41
CA LEU A 19 13.68 12.38 -3.68
C LEU A 19 14.47 13.13 -2.60
N GLY A 20 13.80 13.95 -1.79
CA GLY A 20 14.47 14.81 -0.81
C GLY A 20 14.66 14.15 0.55
N ASP A 21 15.91 14.11 1.04
CA ASP A 21 16.19 13.87 2.46
C ASP A 21 15.72 15.05 3.34
N GLN A 22 15.79 16.25 2.75
CA GLN A 22 15.34 17.53 3.32
C GLN A 22 14.55 18.28 2.26
N VAL A 23 13.41 18.84 2.65
CA VAL A 23 12.53 19.63 1.79
C VAL A 23 12.50 21.07 2.28
N VAL A 24 12.80 21.99 1.37
CA VAL A 24 12.80 23.43 1.61
C VAL A 24 11.66 24.06 0.82
N VAL A 25 10.64 24.56 1.52
CA VAL A 25 9.52 25.27 0.93
C VAL A 25 9.84 26.77 0.91
N LEU A 26 9.80 27.37 -0.28
CA LEU A 26 10.05 28.79 -0.50
C LEU A 26 8.76 29.50 -0.92
N ARG A 27 8.53 30.70 -0.38
CA ARG A 27 7.48 31.64 -0.81
C ARG A 27 7.93 32.42 -2.03
N GLN A 28 6.99 33.16 -2.62
CA GLN A 28 7.29 34.15 -3.64
C GLN A 28 8.42 35.09 -3.20
N GLY A 29 9.35 35.37 -4.11
CA GLY A 29 10.55 36.15 -3.81
C GLY A 29 11.67 35.35 -3.14
N GLY A 30 11.56 34.02 -3.01
CA GLY A 30 12.61 33.16 -2.47
C GLY A 30 12.72 33.17 -0.93
N THR A 31 11.67 33.64 -0.25
CA THR A 31 11.64 33.66 1.23
C THR A 31 11.38 32.27 1.78
N LEU A 32 12.25 31.78 2.66
CA LEU A 32 12.06 30.48 3.32
C LEU A 32 10.76 30.44 4.13
N ALA A 33 9.89 29.47 3.84
CA ALA A 33 8.72 29.16 4.65
C ALA A 33 9.05 28.09 5.71
N GLN A 34 9.60 26.95 5.28
CA GLN A 34 9.95 25.83 6.14
C GLN A 34 11.05 24.99 5.49
N ALA A 35 11.97 24.48 6.31
CA ALA A 35 12.91 23.43 5.95
C ALA A 35 12.74 22.30 6.96
N ALA A 36 12.43 21.09 6.48
CA ALA A 36 12.18 19.93 7.33
C ALA A 36 12.36 18.63 6.52
N THR A 37 12.40 17.49 7.20
CA THR A 37 12.25 16.20 6.49
C THR A 37 10.87 16.09 5.82
N PRO A 38 10.70 15.26 4.78
CA PRO A 38 9.38 14.99 4.19
C PRO A 38 8.30 14.61 5.22
N ALA A 39 8.66 13.73 6.18
CA ALA A 39 7.73 13.25 7.21
C ALA A 39 7.31 14.36 8.19
N GLU A 40 8.23 15.23 8.60
CA GLU A 40 7.92 16.38 9.47
C GLU A 40 7.10 17.43 8.72
N LEU A 41 7.44 17.72 7.47
CA LEU A 41 6.72 18.69 6.64
C LEU A 41 5.23 18.34 6.50
N LEU A 42 4.92 17.04 6.39
CA LEU A 42 3.54 16.54 6.30
C LEU A 42 2.82 16.51 7.66
N ALA A 43 3.54 16.21 8.74
CA ALA A 43 2.97 16.07 10.08
C ALA A 43 2.74 17.43 10.75
N GLU A 44 3.68 18.36 10.58
CA GLU A 44 3.78 19.62 11.31
C GLU A 44 4.08 20.78 10.34
N PRO A 45 3.12 21.15 9.48
CA PRO A 45 3.26 22.35 8.67
C PRO A 45 3.30 23.59 9.58
N ARG A 46 4.31 24.44 9.39
CA ARG A 46 4.61 25.58 10.27
C ARG A 46 3.55 26.68 10.23
N ASP A 47 2.87 26.83 9.10
CA ASP A 47 1.82 27.83 8.91
C ASP A 47 0.82 27.42 7.81
N ALA A 48 -0.23 28.23 7.64
CA ALA A 48 -1.32 27.97 6.69
C ALA A 48 -0.86 27.84 5.25
N PHE A 49 0.16 28.60 4.83
CA PHE A 49 0.68 28.49 3.46
C PHE A 49 1.41 27.16 3.26
N VAL A 50 2.21 26.71 4.24
CA VAL A 50 2.85 25.40 4.14
C VAL A 50 1.81 24.29 4.15
N ALA A 51 0.77 24.42 4.98
CA ALA A 51 -0.35 23.47 5.04
C ALA A 51 -1.10 23.38 3.70
N ASP A 52 -1.39 24.52 3.07
CA ASP A 52 -2.03 24.58 1.75
C ASP A 52 -1.10 24.03 0.65
N PHE A 53 0.20 24.31 0.74
CA PHE A 53 1.21 23.80 -0.18
C PHE A 53 1.34 22.27 -0.14
N VAL A 54 1.32 21.66 1.07
CA VAL A 54 1.34 20.20 1.18
C VAL A 54 0.03 19.53 0.74
N GLY A 55 -1.08 20.28 0.85
CA GLY A 55 -2.38 19.91 0.33
C GLY A 55 -3.17 18.94 1.21
N SER A 56 -4.39 18.67 0.77
CA SER A 56 -5.40 17.89 1.52
C SER A 56 -5.06 16.40 1.64
N ALA A 57 -4.29 15.85 0.70
CA ALA A 57 -3.88 14.44 0.70
C ALA A 57 -2.71 14.12 1.67
N ARG A 58 -2.31 15.06 2.54
CA ARG A 58 -1.17 14.90 3.47
C ARG A 58 -1.21 13.62 4.29
N GLY A 59 -2.40 13.19 4.73
CA GLY A 59 -2.57 11.98 5.53
C GLY A 59 -2.18 10.73 4.74
N TYR A 60 -2.67 10.61 3.51
CA TYR A 60 -2.31 9.51 2.61
C TYR A 60 -0.82 9.55 2.22
N ARG A 61 -0.27 10.74 1.94
CA ARG A 61 1.18 10.88 1.67
C ARG A 61 2.03 10.45 2.87
N ALA A 62 1.61 10.79 4.08
CA ALA A 62 2.32 10.43 5.31
C ALA A 62 2.38 8.90 5.55
N LEU A 63 1.39 8.14 5.08
CA LEU A 63 1.43 6.66 5.13
C LEU A 63 2.58 6.08 4.31
N GLY A 64 3.10 6.82 3.32
CA GLY A 64 4.27 6.42 2.54
C GLY A 64 5.58 6.38 3.34
N PHE A 65 5.58 6.96 4.55
CA PHE A 65 6.74 6.98 5.45
C PHE A 65 6.55 6.08 6.67
N GLN A 66 5.50 5.26 6.70
CA GLN A 66 5.17 4.37 7.81
C GLN A 66 5.24 2.93 7.32
N CYS A 67 6.22 2.16 7.80
CA CYS A 67 6.33 0.75 7.49
C CYS A 67 5.27 -0.04 8.28
N SER A 68 4.78 -1.13 7.68
CA SER A 68 3.72 -1.92 8.30
C SER A 68 4.22 -2.90 9.37
N ASP A 69 5.53 -3.22 9.35
CA ASP A 69 6.24 -4.13 10.26
C ASP A 69 5.33 -5.24 10.82
N ASP A 70 5.30 -5.41 12.15
CA ASP A 70 4.45 -6.37 12.86
C ASP A 70 3.09 -5.79 13.26
N LEU A 71 2.75 -4.60 12.77
CA LEU A 71 1.49 -3.93 13.10
C LEU A 71 0.30 -4.52 12.34
N LEU A 72 0.57 -5.11 11.16
CA LEU A 72 -0.44 -5.71 10.31
C LEU A 72 -0.77 -7.14 10.74
N LYS A 73 -2.03 -7.37 11.07
CA LYS A 73 -2.56 -8.72 11.29
C LYS A 73 -2.88 -9.36 9.94
N LEU A 74 -2.23 -10.49 9.66
CA LEU A 74 -2.53 -11.30 8.48
C LEU A 74 -3.55 -12.38 8.82
N ASN A 75 -4.41 -12.65 7.84
CA ASN A 75 -5.36 -13.74 7.85
C ASN A 75 -4.94 -14.79 6.81
N ASP A 76 -5.21 -16.06 7.12
CA ASP A 76 -5.03 -17.14 6.15
C ASP A 76 -6.04 -16.97 5.01
N GLU A 77 -5.54 -16.94 3.79
CA GLU A 77 -6.36 -16.76 2.59
C GLU A 77 -6.52 -18.10 1.87
N PRO A 78 -7.76 -18.54 1.57
CA PRO A 78 -7.98 -19.66 0.66
C PRO A 78 -7.50 -19.31 -0.75
N THR A 79 -6.75 -20.22 -1.36
CA THR A 79 -6.19 -20.03 -2.71
C THR A 79 -6.62 -21.12 -3.65
N ILE A 80 -6.69 -20.78 -4.94
CA ILE A 80 -6.91 -21.73 -6.03
C ILE A 80 -5.86 -21.52 -7.14
N THR A 81 -5.57 -22.54 -7.93
CA THR A 81 -4.74 -22.41 -9.13
C THR A 81 -5.59 -22.54 -10.39
N VAL A 82 -5.11 -22.00 -11.51
CA VAL A 82 -5.72 -22.23 -12.82
C VAL A 82 -5.74 -23.74 -13.11
N GLY A 83 -6.84 -24.23 -13.69
CA GLY A 83 -7.08 -25.64 -13.98
C GLY A 83 -7.65 -26.45 -12.82
N GLN A 84 -7.77 -25.89 -11.60
CA GLN A 84 -8.45 -26.57 -10.50
C GLN A 84 -9.98 -26.54 -10.65
N PRO A 85 -10.70 -27.60 -10.22
CA PRO A 85 -12.15 -27.62 -10.27
C PRO A 85 -12.79 -26.59 -9.35
N VAL A 86 -13.88 -25.95 -9.80
CA VAL A 86 -14.65 -24.98 -8.99
C VAL A 86 -15.19 -25.62 -7.71
N SER A 87 -15.47 -26.92 -7.72
CA SER A 87 -15.92 -27.68 -6.54
C SER A 87 -14.89 -27.75 -5.41
N THR A 88 -13.61 -27.44 -5.68
CA THR A 88 -12.55 -27.39 -4.67
C THR A 88 -12.47 -26.04 -3.96
N ILE A 89 -13.17 -25.03 -4.47
CA ILE A 89 -13.27 -23.72 -3.84
C ILE A 89 -13.93 -23.92 -2.47
N PRO A 90 -13.24 -23.60 -1.37
CA PRO A 90 -13.85 -23.71 -0.06
C PRO A 90 -15.09 -22.81 -0.01
N SER A 91 -16.14 -23.28 0.67
CA SER A 91 -17.38 -22.51 0.90
C SER A 91 -17.13 -21.39 1.91
N THR A 92 -16.19 -20.50 1.60
CA THR A 92 -15.92 -19.30 2.36
C THR A 92 -16.98 -18.25 2.07
N GLU A 93 -17.24 -17.37 3.03
CA GLU A 93 -18.24 -16.30 2.92
C GLU A 93 -17.96 -15.28 1.79
N GLY A 94 -16.79 -15.37 1.13
CA GLY A 94 -16.34 -14.44 0.10
C GLY A 94 -16.69 -14.87 -1.33
N ARG A 95 -17.25 -13.94 -2.11
CA ARG A 95 -17.48 -14.04 -3.56
C ARG A 95 -16.19 -14.18 -4.38
N TRP A 96 -15.09 -13.68 -3.85
CA TRP A 96 -13.80 -13.63 -4.54
C TRP A 96 -12.81 -14.60 -3.91
N ILE A 97 -12.12 -15.38 -4.73
CA ILE A 97 -11.01 -16.24 -4.28
C ILE A 97 -9.70 -15.81 -4.94
N LEU A 98 -8.62 -15.85 -4.18
CA LEU A 98 -7.29 -15.50 -4.68
C LEU A 98 -6.73 -16.64 -5.54
N VAL A 99 -6.32 -16.31 -6.75
CA VAL A 99 -5.62 -17.22 -7.65
C VAL A 99 -4.13 -17.08 -7.45
N VAL A 100 -3.44 -18.20 -7.31
CA VAL A 100 -1.98 -18.27 -7.20
C VAL A 100 -1.40 -19.22 -8.24
N ASP A 101 -0.11 -19.08 -8.51
CA ASP A 101 0.65 -20.05 -9.30
C ASP A 101 1.12 -21.25 -8.47
N GLU A 102 1.87 -22.16 -9.09
CA GLU A 102 2.45 -23.35 -8.43
C GLU A 102 3.43 -23.01 -7.30
N LYS A 103 4.01 -21.81 -7.30
CA LYS A 103 4.93 -21.30 -6.29
C LYS A 103 4.24 -20.44 -5.22
N ARG A 104 2.89 -20.39 -5.24
CA ARG A 104 2.07 -19.52 -4.38
C ARG A 104 2.27 -18.02 -4.62
N ALA A 105 2.73 -17.61 -5.80
CA ALA A 105 2.73 -16.20 -6.20
C ALA A 105 1.31 -15.78 -6.61
N PRO A 106 0.79 -14.62 -6.15
CA PRO A 106 -0.56 -14.18 -6.48
C PRO A 106 -0.67 -13.76 -7.95
N LEU A 107 -1.63 -14.34 -8.66
CA LEU A 107 -1.92 -14.04 -10.07
C LEU A 107 -3.10 -13.10 -10.24
N GLY A 108 -4.14 -13.26 -9.42
CA GLY A 108 -5.40 -12.53 -9.61
C GLY A 108 -6.51 -12.97 -8.69
N TRP A 109 -7.73 -12.54 -8.99
CA TRP A 109 -8.94 -12.92 -8.26
C TRP A 109 -9.93 -13.57 -9.21
N VAL A 110 -10.64 -14.59 -8.73
CA VAL A 110 -11.77 -15.19 -9.46
C VAL A 110 -13.06 -14.90 -8.71
N ASP A 111 -14.08 -14.47 -9.44
CA ASP A 111 -15.45 -14.34 -8.94
C ASP A 111 -16.14 -15.69 -9.03
N THR A 112 -16.37 -16.33 -7.88
CA THR A 112 -16.97 -17.66 -7.79
C THR A 112 -18.38 -17.72 -8.35
N ALA A 113 -19.09 -16.58 -8.43
CA ALA A 113 -20.42 -16.49 -9.02
C ALA A 113 -20.40 -16.34 -10.56
N SER A 114 -19.25 -15.99 -11.14
CA SER A 114 -19.12 -15.74 -12.59
C SER A 114 -18.52 -16.92 -13.36
N VAL A 115 -17.86 -17.87 -12.67
CA VAL A 115 -17.30 -19.07 -13.32
C VAL A 115 -18.43 -19.99 -13.78
N ARG A 116 -18.41 -20.37 -15.05
CA ARG A 116 -19.44 -21.24 -15.67
C ARG A 116 -18.94 -22.65 -15.96
N ASP A 117 -17.64 -22.80 -16.14
CA ASP A 117 -16.99 -24.07 -16.44
C ASP A 117 -16.69 -24.86 -15.16
N ASP A 118 -16.43 -26.15 -15.31
CA ASP A 118 -16.10 -27.03 -14.17
C ASP A 118 -14.74 -26.70 -13.54
N CYS A 119 -13.83 -26.05 -14.28
CA CYS A 119 -12.47 -25.70 -13.85
C CYS A 119 -12.13 -24.25 -14.16
N ILE A 120 -11.32 -23.63 -13.29
CA ILE A 120 -10.85 -22.25 -13.46
C ILE A 120 -10.00 -22.11 -14.71
N GLN A 121 -10.36 -21.20 -15.60
CA GLN A 121 -9.58 -20.84 -16.78
C GLN A 121 -8.78 -19.56 -16.55
N ASP A 122 -7.72 -19.36 -17.34
CA ASP A 122 -6.96 -18.09 -17.33
C ASP A 122 -7.86 -16.87 -17.61
N SER A 123 -8.90 -17.04 -18.43
CA SER A 123 -9.86 -15.98 -18.77
C SER A 123 -10.76 -15.56 -17.61
N ASP A 124 -10.90 -16.39 -16.59
CA ASP A 124 -11.70 -16.08 -15.39
C ASP A 124 -10.92 -15.22 -14.39
N VAL A 125 -9.60 -15.12 -14.56
CA VAL A 125 -8.71 -14.44 -13.62
C VAL A 125 -8.75 -12.93 -13.84
N ASN A 126 -9.26 -12.22 -12.84
CA ASN A 126 -9.11 -10.79 -12.73
C ASN A 126 -7.69 -10.45 -12.22
N LEU A 127 -6.88 -9.84 -13.09
CA LEU A 127 -5.48 -9.50 -12.82
C LEU A 127 -5.28 -8.34 -11.81
N SER A 128 -6.32 -7.92 -11.10
CA SER A 128 -6.23 -6.90 -10.04
C SER A 128 -5.63 -7.46 -8.73
N SER A 129 -4.57 -8.25 -8.83
CA SER A 129 -3.77 -8.79 -7.72
C SER A 129 -2.67 -7.80 -7.33
N THR A 130 -3.02 -6.55 -7.06
CA THR A 130 -2.03 -5.60 -6.52
C THR A 130 -1.55 -6.15 -5.18
N ALA A 131 -0.34 -6.71 -5.16
CA ALA A 131 0.29 -7.26 -3.97
C ALA A 131 1.23 -6.23 -3.37
N ALA A 132 1.36 -6.26 -2.06
CA ALA A 132 2.34 -5.48 -1.32
C ALA A 132 3.19 -6.42 -0.45
N SER A 133 4.42 -6.02 -0.18
CA SER A 133 5.27 -6.68 0.80
C SER A 133 4.90 -6.23 2.20
N ARG A 134 5.15 -7.08 3.20
CA ARG A 134 5.04 -6.68 4.62
C ARG A 134 5.97 -5.51 4.97
N ALA A 135 7.10 -5.39 4.29
CA ALA A 135 8.04 -4.29 4.48
C ALA A 135 7.60 -2.98 3.79
N ASP A 136 6.59 -3.04 2.91
CA ASP A 136 6.14 -1.86 2.19
C ASP A 136 5.44 -0.86 3.13
N PRO A 137 5.41 0.42 2.74
CA PRO A 137 4.65 1.42 3.46
C PRO A 137 3.16 1.07 3.57
N LEU A 138 2.53 1.48 4.67
CA LEU A 138 1.09 1.32 4.91
C LEU A 138 0.22 1.89 3.77
N ARG A 139 0.74 2.88 3.04
CA ARG A 139 0.09 3.43 1.84
C ARG A 139 -0.12 2.37 0.75
N ASP A 140 0.87 1.51 0.54
CA ASP A 140 0.88 0.55 -0.57
C ASP A 140 0.00 -0.67 -0.21
N LEU A 141 -0.02 -1.06 1.07
CA LEU A 141 -0.98 -2.03 1.61
C LEU A 141 -2.43 -1.52 1.50
N LEU A 142 -2.68 -0.26 1.87
CA LEU A 142 -4.01 0.34 1.70
C LEU A 142 -4.40 0.39 0.21
N ASN A 143 -3.47 0.76 -0.66
CA ASN A 143 -3.72 0.76 -2.10
C ASN A 143 -4.04 -0.64 -2.64
N SER A 144 -3.34 -1.66 -2.16
CA SER A 144 -3.60 -3.08 -2.47
C SER A 144 -5.01 -3.49 -2.03
N ALA A 145 -5.43 -3.15 -0.80
CA ALA A 145 -6.80 -3.43 -0.34
C ALA A 145 -7.86 -2.73 -1.19
N LEU A 146 -7.67 -1.44 -1.49
CA LEU A 146 -8.65 -0.63 -2.25
C LEU A 146 -8.74 -1.02 -3.73
N SER A 147 -7.64 -1.50 -4.32
CA SER A 147 -7.60 -1.94 -5.72
C SER A 147 -8.12 -3.37 -5.90
N SER A 148 -8.18 -4.14 -4.81
CA SER A 148 -8.67 -5.51 -4.81
C SER A 148 -10.20 -5.53 -4.92
N PRO A 149 -10.76 -6.33 -5.84
CA PRO A 149 -12.22 -6.49 -5.96
C PRO A 149 -12.85 -7.13 -4.71
N SER A 150 -12.03 -7.78 -3.88
CA SER A 150 -12.46 -8.39 -2.63
C SER A 150 -12.32 -7.47 -1.41
N GLY A 151 -11.74 -6.27 -1.57
CA GLY A 151 -11.42 -5.36 -0.46
C GLY A 151 -10.29 -5.87 0.45
N ARG A 152 -9.62 -6.96 0.06
CA ARG A 152 -8.50 -7.55 0.81
C ARG A 152 -7.18 -7.25 0.13
N CYS A 153 -6.23 -6.76 0.91
CA CYS A 153 -4.85 -6.60 0.54
C CYS A 153 -4.16 -7.97 0.49
N VAL A 154 -3.43 -8.22 -0.59
CA VAL A 154 -2.59 -9.41 -0.75
C VAL A 154 -1.19 -9.09 -0.25
N VAL A 155 -0.71 -9.85 0.73
CA VAL A 155 0.60 -9.62 1.34
C VAL A 155 1.56 -10.75 0.97
N THR A 156 2.71 -10.36 0.44
CA THR A 156 3.76 -11.28 -0.02
C THR A 156 5.05 -11.09 0.78
N ASP A 157 5.92 -12.10 0.73
CA ASP A 157 7.31 -11.96 1.16
C ASP A 157 8.18 -11.29 0.07
N GLU A 158 9.48 -11.12 0.33
CA GLU A 158 10.43 -10.55 -0.64
C GLU A 158 10.59 -11.39 -1.92
N ALA A 159 10.24 -12.68 -1.88
CA ALA A 159 10.28 -13.57 -3.03
C ALA A 159 8.97 -13.54 -3.85
N GLY A 160 7.98 -12.75 -3.42
CA GLY A 160 6.67 -12.65 -4.07
C GLY A 160 5.72 -13.80 -3.71
N VAL A 161 6.04 -14.60 -2.68
CA VAL A 161 5.20 -15.70 -2.23
C VAL A 161 4.13 -15.18 -1.28
N LEU A 162 2.89 -15.61 -1.46
CA LEU A 162 1.78 -15.22 -0.60
C LEU A 162 2.02 -15.61 0.86
N MET A 163 2.06 -14.62 1.73
CA MET A 163 2.07 -14.80 3.19
C MET A 163 0.65 -14.87 3.76
N GLY A 164 -0.29 -14.09 3.20
CA GLY A 164 -1.68 -14.03 3.65
C GLY A 164 -2.39 -12.79 3.11
N THR A 165 -3.59 -12.52 3.62
CA THR A 165 -4.33 -11.31 3.28
C THR A 165 -4.66 -10.48 4.52
N ALA A 166 -4.86 -9.18 4.32
CA ALA A 166 -5.37 -8.27 5.33
C ALA A 166 -6.62 -7.57 4.78
N THR A 167 -7.63 -7.37 5.62
CA THR A 167 -8.79 -6.56 5.24
C THR A 167 -8.44 -5.07 5.27
N ASP A 168 -9.25 -4.24 4.64
CA ASP A 168 -9.19 -2.79 4.80
C ASP A 168 -9.26 -2.36 6.28
N HIS A 169 -10.08 -3.04 7.09
CA HIS A 169 -10.14 -2.85 8.53
C HIS A 169 -8.81 -3.15 9.23
N ASP A 170 -8.16 -4.27 8.91
CA ASP A 170 -6.84 -4.63 9.47
C ASP A 170 -5.78 -3.56 9.13
N VAL A 171 -5.78 -3.06 7.90
CA VAL A 171 -4.86 -1.99 7.46
C VAL A 171 -5.14 -0.68 8.20
N ILE A 172 -6.42 -0.29 8.34
CA ILE A 172 -6.80 0.92 9.08
C ILE A 172 -6.42 0.82 10.56
N ASP A 173 -6.56 -0.36 11.17
CA ASP A 173 -6.14 -0.61 12.55
C ASP A 173 -4.61 -0.55 12.68
N ALA A 174 -3.85 -1.07 11.71
CA ALA A 174 -2.40 -0.92 11.68
C ALA A 174 -1.97 0.55 11.58
N ILE A 175 -2.65 1.35 10.75
CA ILE A 175 -2.42 2.81 10.66
C ILE A 175 -2.67 3.50 12.01
N ARG A 176 -3.73 3.13 12.72
CA ARG A 176 -4.02 3.69 14.05
C ARG A 176 -2.91 3.35 15.05
N ARG A 177 -2.47 2.09 15.10
CA ARG A 177 -1.37 1.65 15.97
C ARG A 177 -0.06 2.35 15.66
N ALA A 178 0.28 2.52 14.38
CA ALA A 178 1.49 3.24 13.95
C ALA A 178 1.47 4.70 14.43
N LYS A 179 0.31 5.36 14.33
CA LYS A 179 0.13 6.73 14.80
C LYS A 179 0.28 6.83 16.32
N GLU A 180 -0.31 5.90 17.08
CA GLU A 180 -0.20 5.85 18.54
C GLU A 180 1.24 5.62 19.01
N ALA A 181 1.96 4.68 18.38
CA ALA A 181 3.36 4.41 18.68
C ALA A 181 4.25 5.64 18.48
N ARG A 182 4.02 6.41 17.41
CA ARG A 182 4.74 7.66 17.17
C ARG A 182 4.44 8.75 18.21
N LEU A 183 3.21 8.83 18.70
CA LEU A 183 2.85 9.82 19.74
C LEU A 183 3.43 9.47 21.12
N ALA A 184 3.79 8.21 21.34
CA ALA A 184 4.36 7.72 22.59
C ALA A 184 5.89 7.79 22.65
N ALA A 185 6.57 7.96 21.51
CA ALA A 185 8.02 8.09 21.39
C ALA A 185 8.49 9.54 21.53
#